data_AF-A0A2I1C145-F1
#
_entry.id   AF-A0A2I1C145-F1
#
_cell.length_a   1.000
_cell.length_b   1.000
_cell.length_c   1.000
_cell.angle_alpha   90.00
_cell.angle_beta   90.00
_cell.angle_gamma   90.00
#
_symmetry.space_group_name_H-M   'P 1'
#
loop_
_entity.id
_entity.type
_entity.pdbx_description
1 polymer ?
#
loop_
_entity_poly.entity_id
_entity_poly.type
_entity_poly.pdbx_seq_one_letter_code
_entity_poly.pdbx_strand_id
1 'polypeptide(L)'
;MAMNLLEDDQEWTAVIKEVCVFASRRALRVLFATALLFAIVADPTALWLQFCGYLCDDLHYWLGQMPFTPAYEGVEFDFSLYLLNWELCSHNCQLSDFNLPRFTTD
;
A
#
# COMPACT_ATOMS: atom_id res chain seq x y z
N MET A 1 -28.87 0.97 -15.00
CA MET A 1 -28.85 0.16 -13.75
C MET A 1 -28.62 -1.28 -14.16
N ALA A 2 -27.41 -1.79 -13.99
CA ALA A 2 -27.09 -3.19 -14.23
C ALA A 2 -25.89 -3.58 -13.37
N MET A 3 -26.07 -4.69 -12.66
CA MET A 3 -25.18 -5.29 -11.68
C MET A 3 -23.90 -5.82 -12.35
N ASN A 4 -22.74 -5.35 -11.89
CA ASN A 4 -21.45 -6.04 -12.01
C ASN A 4 -20.68 -5.86 -10.68
N LEU A 5 -21.40 -6.08 -9.57
CA LEU A 5 -20.93 -5.87 -8.19
C LEU A 5 -20.19 -7.09 -7.62
N LEU A 6 -19.68 -7.97 -8.46
CA LEU A 6 -18.95 -9.15 -8.04
C LEU A 6 -17.75 -9.31 -8.97
N GLU A 7 -16.57 -9.38 -8.35
CA GLU A 7 -15.35 -9.92 -8.93
C GLU A 7 -14.68 -9.02 -9.96
N ASP A 8 -13.96 -7.99 -9.50
CA ASP A 8 -12.64 -7.78 -10.10
C ASP A 8 -11.76 -6.86 -9.26
N ASP A 9 -10.67 -7.41 -8.73
CA ASP A 9 -9.50 -6.62 -8.32
C ASP A 9 -9.01 -5.69 -9.45
N GLN A 10 -9.45 -5.90 -10.70
CA GLN A 10 -9.15 -5.06 -11.85
C GLN A 10 -9.67 -3.62 -11.72
N GLU A 11 -10.79 -3.37 -11.03
CA GLU A 11 -11.27 -1.97 -10.87
C GLU A 11 -10.31 -1.17 -9.99
N TRP A 12 -9.92 -1.71 -8.85
CA TRP A 12 -8.93 -1.08 -7.97
C TRP A 12 -7.55 -1.02 -8.60
N THR A 13 -7.17 -2.06 -9.34
CA THR A 13 -5.94 -2.07 -10.13
C THR A 13 -5.93 -0.93 -11.16
N ALA A 14 -7.02 -0.75 -11.91
CA ALA A 14 -7.13 0.31 -12.90
C ALA A 14 -7.09 1.69 -12.25
N VAL A 15 -7.85 1.89 -11.17
CA VAL A 15 -7.90 3.16 -10.42
C VAL A 15 -6.53 3.49 -9.82
N ILE A 16 -5.89 2.55 -9.13
CA ILE A 16 -4.57 2.77 -8.52
C ILE A 16 -3.55 3.07 -9.63
N LYS A 17 -3.58 2.34 -10.76
CA LYS A 17 -2.68 2.56 -11.89
C LYS A 17 -2.85 3.95 -12.51
N GLU A 18 -4.08 4.44 -12.64
CA GLU A 18 -4.35 5.78 -13.15
C GLU A 18 -3.87 6.86 -12.16
N VAL A 19 -4.19 6.66 -10.88
CA VAL A 19 -3.83 7.57 -9.79
C VAL A 19 -2.31 7.62 -9.58
N CYS A 20 -1.58 6.53 -9.82
CA CYS A 20 -0.11 6.48 -9.73
C CYS A 20 0.58 7.51 -10.63
N VAL A 21 -0.07 7.94 -11.72
CA VAL A 21 0.53 8.87 -12.69
C VAL A 21 0.53 10.31 -12.18
N PHE A 22 -0.42 10.70 -11.33
CA PHE A 22 -0.62 12.11 -10.94
C PHE A 22 -0.74 12.36 -9.44
N ALA A 23 -1.04 11.35 -8.64
CA ALA A 23 -1.23 11.54 -7.21
C ALA A 23 0.09 11.48 -6.44
N SER A 24 0.11 12.17 -5.30
CA SER A 24 1.20 12.03 -4.34
C SER A 24 1.26 10.60 -3.79
N ARG A 25 2.46 10.11 -3.49
CA ARG A 25 2.67 8.76 -2.95
C ARG A 25 1.99 8.52 -1.60
N ARG A 26 1.80 9.59 -0.80
CA ARG A 26 0.92 9.57 0.38
C ARG A 26 -0.54 9.32 0.01
N ALA A 27 -1.06 10.00 -1.01
CA ALA A 27 -2.44 9.78 -1.48
C ALA A 27 -2.63 8.36 -2.04
N LEU A 28 -1.60 7.78 -2.68
CA LEU A 28 -1.62 6.37 -3.10
C LEU A 28 -1.70 5.41 -1.91
N ARG A 29 -0.94 5.64 -0.83
CA ARG A 29 -1.02 4.83 0.40
C ARG A 29 -2.42 4.89 1.02
N VAL A 30 -3.01 6.09 1.09
CA VAL A 30 -4.39 6.27 1.59
C VAL A 30 -5.41 5.59 0.69
N LEU A 31 -5.26 5.69 -0.63
CA LEU A 31 -6.14 5.01 -1.59
C LEU A 31 -6.05 3.49 -1.43
N PHE A 32 -4.83 2.95 -1.29
CA PHE A 32 -4.62 1.53 -1.06
C PHE A 32 -5.25 1.07 0.26
N ALA A 33 -5.05 1.80 1.37
CA ALA A 33 -5.71 1.52 2.64
C ALA A 33 -7.25 1.58 2.51
N THR A 34 -7.78 2.53 1.75
CA THR A 34 -9.22 2.65 1.48
C THR A 34 -9.73 1.46 0.69
N ALA A 35 -8.98 0.99 -0.32
CA ALA A 35 -9.31 -0.21 -1.06
C ALA A 35 -9.38 -1.44 -0.13
N LEU A 36 -8.39 -1.61 0.76
CA LEU A 36 -8.41 -2.69 1.74
C LEU A 36 -9.61 -2.62 2.69
N LEU A 37 -9.93 -1.43 3.21
CA LEU A 37 -10.96 -1.24 4.23
C LEU A 37 -12.38 -1.35 3.68
N PHE A 38 -12.62 -0.87 2.47
CA PHE A 38 -13.97 -0.68 1.93
C PHE A 38 -14.29 -1.53 0.71
N ALA A 39 -13.30 -2.20 0.12
CA ALA A 39 -13.53 -3.11 -1.01
C ALA A 39 -13.37 -4.58 -0.63
N ILE A 40 -14.02 -5.44 -1.41
CA ILE A 40 -13.75 -6.87 -1.41
C ILE A 40 -12.55 -7.08 -2.35
N VAL A 41 -11.34 -6.91 -1.80
CA VAL A 41 -10.10 -7.22 -2.52
C VAL A 41 -9.90 -8.74 -2.45
N ALA A 42 -9.87 -9.43 -3.59
CA ALA A 42 -9.79 -10.89 -3.60
C ALA A 42 -8.38 -11.38 -3.25
N ASP A 43 -7.35 -10.68 -3.72
CA ASP A 43 -5.97 -10.90 -3.33
C ASP A 43 -5.24 -9.58 -2.98
N PRO A 44 -5.35 -9.10 -1.74
CA PRO A 44 -4.66 -7.89 -1.28
C PRO A 44 -3.13 -8.00 -1.34
N THR A 45 -2.58 -9.22 -1.28
CA THR A 45 -1.12 -9.43 -1.39
C THR A 45 -0.65 -9.24 -2.82
N ALA A 46 -1.38 -9.77 -3.81
CA ALA A 46 -1.07 -9.54 -5.22
C ALA A 46 -1.19 -8.06 -5.59
N LEU A 47 -2.22 -7.37 -5.07
CA LEU A 47 -2.39 -5.93 -5.27
C LEU A 47 -1.23 -5.14 -4.65
N TRP A 48 -0.82 -5.50 -3.42
CA TRP A 48 0.35 -4.89 -2.78
C TRP A 48 1.62 -5.09 -3.60
N LEU A 49 1.95 -6.32 -4.01
CA LEU A 49 3.16 -6.61 -4.80
C LEU A 49 3.19 -5.87 -6.13
N GLN A 50 2.03 -5.61 -6.73
CA GLN A 50 1.94 -4.88 -7.98
C GLN A 50 2.22 -3.38 -7.82
N PHE A 51 1.83 -2.79 -6.69
CA PHE A 51 1.92 -1.34 -6.48
C PHE A 51 2.97 -0.91 -5.44
N CYS A 52 3.58 -1.85 -4.71
CA CYS A 52 4.55 -1.55 -3.66
C CYS A 52 5.71 -0.71 -4.19
N GLY A 53 6.18 -0.95 -5.42
CA GLY A 53 7.23 -0.15 -6.04
C GLY A 53 6.86 1.34 -6.14
N TYR A 54 5.62 1.66 -6.53
CA TYR A 54 5.13 3.05 -6.59
C TYR A 54 4.90 3.66 -5.20
N LEU A 55 4.52 2.83 -4.23
CA LEU A 55 4.33 3.24 -2.83
C LEU A 55 5.66 3.48 -2.10
N CYS A 56 6.73 2.80 -2.54
CA CYS A 56 8.10 2.90 -2.03
C CYS A 56 8.94 3.99 -2.71
N ASP A 57 8.51 4.52 -3.85
CA ASP A 57 9.36 5.38 -4.70
C ASP A 57 9.77 6.72 -4.03
N ASP A 58 8.94 7.29 -3.13
CA ASP A 58 9.33 8.44 -2.28
C ASP A 58 10.33 8.05 -1.21
N LEU A 59 10.25 6.80 -0.76
CA LEU A 59 10.96 6.35 0.41
C LEU A 59 12.45 6.26 0.15
N HIS A 60 12.87 5.91 -1.07
CA HIS A 60 14.28 5.98 -1.44
C HIS A 60 14.87 7.38 -1.21
N TYR A 61 14.17 8.41 -1.68
CA TYR A 61 14.61 9.80 -1.53
C TYR A 61 14.52 10.30 -0.09
N TRP A 62 13.49 9.92 0.66
CA TRP A 62 13.33 10.30 2.06
C TRP A 62 14.35 9.61 2.97
N LEU A 63 14.58 8.31 2.77
CA LEU A 63 15.53 7.53 3.54
C LEU A 63 16.98 8.00 3.26
N GLY A 64 17.28 8.41 2.03
CA GLY A 64 18.59 9.01 1.71
C GLY A 64 18.87 10.35 2.40
N GLN A 65 17.84 11.06 2.87
CA GLN A 65 17.99 12.34 3.58
C GLN A 65 18.03 12.20 5.10
N MET A 66 17.71 11.01 5.62
CA MET A 66 17.70 10.76 7.05
C MET A 66 19.12 10.44 7.55
N PRO A 67 19.58 11.06 8.65
CA PRO A 67 20.95 10.87 9.16
C PRO A 67 21.21 9.46 9.70
N PHE A 68 20.16 8.69 9.96
CA PHE A 68 20.24 7.30 10.40
C PHE A 68 19.17 6.50 9.68
N THR A 69 19.54 5.89 8.56
CA THR A 69 18.68 4.92 7.87
C THR A 69 19.28 3.53 7.91
N PRO A 70 18.48 2.52 8.30
CA PRO A 70 18.89 1.14 8.15
C PRO A 70 19.18 0.87 6.67
N ALA A 71 20.43 0.57 6.33
CA ALA A 71 20.84 0.28 4.97
C ALA A 71 20.77 -1.24 4.70
N TYR A 72 19.58 -1.82 4.88
CA TYR A 72 19.32 -3.23 4.54
C TYR A 72 18.39 -3.35 3.33
N GLU A 73 18.52 -4.46 2.62
CA GLU A 73 17.69 -4.77 1.45
C GLU A 73 16.23 -4.93 1.88
N GLY A 74 15.34 -4.10 1.33
CA GLY A 74 13.92 -4.12 1.68
C GLY A 74 13.48 -3.07 2.72
N VAL A 75 14.38 -2.21 3.22
CA VAL A 75 14.01 -1.13 4.17
C VAL A 75 12.87 -0.24 3.67
N GLU A 76 12.83 0.05 2.36
CA GLU A 76 11.76 0.83 1.74
C GLU A 76 10.41 0.10 1.78
N PHE A 77 10.45 -1.21 1.56
CA PHE A 77 9.29 -2.07 1.58
C PHE A 77 8.74 -2.19 3.00
N ASP A 78 9.61 -2.44 3.98
CA ASP A 78 9.25 -2.49 5.39
C ASP A 78 8.69 -1.14 5.88
N PHE A 79 9.32 -0.02 5.50
CA PHE A 79 8.83 1.30 5.88
C PHE A 79 7.49 1.63 5.20
N SER A 80 7.28 1.20 3.96
CA SER A 80 6.00 1.36 3.27
C SER A 80 4.89 0.57 3.96
N LEU A 81 5.17 -0.67 4.38
CA LEU A 81 4.25 -1.49 5.17
C LEU A 81 3.96 -0.85 6.53
N TYR A 82 4.98 -0.28 7.19
CA TYR A 82 4.80 0.45 8.44
C TYR A 82 3.84 1.65 8.27
N LEU A 83 4.05 2.47 7.24
CA LEU A 83 3.18 3.60 6.93
C LEU A 83 1.77 3.14 6.56
N LEU A 84 1.63 2.07 5.80
CA LEU A 84 0.32 1.50 5.47
C LEU A 84 -0.40 1.01 6.74
N ASN A 85 0.31 0.30 7.63
CA ASN A 85 -0.25 -0.16 8.89
C ASN A 85 -0.69 1.00 9.78
N TRP A 86 0.05 2.11 9.78
CA TRP A 86 -0.34 3.33 10.50
C TRP A 86 -1.69 3.89 10.01
N GLU A 87 -1.89 3.95 8.69
CA GLU A 87 -3.16 4.38 8.11
C GLU A 87 -4.29 3.40 8.48
N LEU A 88 -4.05 2.08 8.41
CA LEU A 88 -5.03 1.06 8.81
C LEU A 88 -5.38 1.12 10.31
N CYS A 89 -4.40 1.39 11.17
CA CYS A 89 -4.61 1.50 12.62
C CYS A 89 -5.56 2.64 12.98
N SER A 90 -5.61 3.69 12.17
CA SER A 90 -6.60 4.78 12.33
C SER A 90 -8.05 4.29 12.17
N HIS A 91 -8.23 3.12 11.55
CA HIS A 91 -9.51 2.45 11.36
C HIS A 91 -9.70 1.19 12.24
N ASN A 92 -8.85 0.98 13.26
CA ASN A 92 -8.81 -0.24 14.10
C ASN A 92 -8.53 -1.53 13.32
N CYS A 93 -7.83 -1.44 12.19
CA CYS A 93 -7.35 -2.60 11.44
C CYS A 93 -5.82 -2.63 11.41
N GLN A 94 -5.26 -3.79 11.08
CA GLN A 94 -3.82 -4.01 10.91
C GLN A 94 -3.57 -4.81 9.63
N LEU A 95 -2.32 -4.81 9.15
CA LEU A 95 -1.91 -5.56 7.95
C LEU A 95 -2.35 -7.04 7.99
N SER A 96 -2.31 -7.65 9.19
CA SER A 96 -2.70 -9.06 9.38
C SER A 96 -4.18 -9.33 9.11
N ASP A 97 -5.07 -8.35 9.25
CA ASP A 97 -6.49 -8.51 8.92
C ASP A 97 -6.71 -8.74 7.42
N PHE A 98 -5.74 -8.32 6.59
CA PHE A 98 -5.78 -8.42 5.14
C PHE A 98 -4.78 -9.45 4.59
N ASN A 99 -4.23 -10.35 5.42
CA ASN A 99 -3.17 -11.29 5.04
C ASN A 99 -1.91 -10.63 4.44
N LEU A 100 -1.65 -9.35 4.72
CA LEU A 100 -0.46 -8.66 4.24
C LEU A 100 0.76 -9.01 5.11
N PRO A 101 1.98 -9.01 4.52
CA PRO A 101 3.21 -9.24 5.26
C PRO A 101 3.40 -8.19 6.35
N ARG A 102 3.94 -8.61 7.50
CA ARG A 102 4.35 -7.67 8.56
C ARG A 102 5.69 -7.02 8.16
N PHE A 103 5.84 -5.75 8.53
CA PHE A 103 7.13 -5.07 8.43
C PHE A 103 8.11 -5.65 9.45
N THR A 104 9.36 -5.84 9.05
CA THR A 104 10.45 -6.29 9.92
C THR A 104 11.04 -5.10 10.66
N THR A 105 10.86 -5.04 11.98
CA THR A 105 11.60 -4.13 12.87
C THR A 105 12.77 -4.88 13.47
N ASP A 106 13.85 -5.08 12.72
CA ASP A 106 15.14 -5.49 13.29
C ASP A 106 15.93 -4.26 13.74
#